data_AF-W2NAJ3-F1
#
_entry.id   AF-W2NAJ3-F1
#
_cell.length_a   1.000
_cell.length_b   1.000
_cell.length_c   1.000
_cell.angle_alpha   90.00
_cell.angle_beta   90.00
_cell.angle_gamma   90.00
#
_symmetry.space_group_name_H-M   'P 1'
#
loop_
_entity.id
_entity.type
_entity.pdbx_description
1 polymer ?
#
loop_
_entity_poly.entity_id
_entity_poly.type
_entity_poly.pdbx_seq_one_letter_code
_entity_poly.pdbx_strand_id
1 'polypeptide(L)'
;MTDTTELRVSENFPRVPKPCEKVATKFFACFYEHGKQPKGESDPEAGNVALDKCKDALLAYNTCVDTELAKNPKQLFRVPEAYRTRE
;
A
#
# COMPACT_ATOMS: atom_id res chain seq x y z
N MET A 1 -9.83 17.83 10.53
CA MET A 1 -11.19 17.48 10.11
C MET A 1 -11.04 16.33 9.14
N THR A 2 -11.33 15.11 9.59
CA THR A 2 -11.19 13.88 8.80
C THR A 2 -12.34 13.83 7.80
N ASP A 3 -12.00 14.12 6.54
CA ASP A 3 -12.92 14.12 5.41
C ASP A 3 -13.47 12.71 5.15
N THR A 4 -14.72 12.65 4.72
CA THR A 4 -15.51 11.42 4.66
C THR A 4 -15.31 10.80 3.27
N THR A 5 -14.96 9.51 3.19
CA THR A 5 -15.09 8.66 1.98
C THR A 5 -14.00 8.66 0.90
N GLU A 6 -12.74 9.03 1.19
CA GLU A 6 -11.65 8.68 0.25
C GLU A 6 -11.10 7.28 0.57
N LEU A 7 -11.19 6.36 -0.40
CA LEU A 7 -10.53 5.06 -0.33
C LEU A 7 -9.02 5.30 -0.33
N ARG A 8 -8.40 5.23 0.85
CA ARG A 8 -6.96 5.44 1.03
C ARG A 8 -6.27 4.15 1.43
N VAL A 9 -5.04 3.98 0.95
CA VAL A 9 -4.14 2.93 1.43
C VAL A 9 -3.67 3.25 2.84
N SER A 10 -3.37 2.19 3.60
CA SER A 10 -2.75 2.30 4.92
C SER A 10 -1.44 3.12 4.86
N GLU A 11 -1.12 3.84 5.94
CA GLU A 11 0.17 4.54 6.12
C GLU A 11 1.38 3.58 6.04
N ASN A 12 1.13 2.29 6.23
CA ASN A 12 2.13 1.25 6.14
C ASN A 12 2.31 0.69 4.72
N PHE A 13 1.56 1.17 3.74
CA PHE A 13 1.75 0.80 2.35
C PHE A 13 3.17 1.15 1.85
N PRO A 14 3.82 0.34 1.00
CA PRO A 14 3.39 -0.93 0.40
C PRO A 14 3.91 -2.17 1.16
N ARG A 15 3.96 -2.15 2.50
CA ARG A 15 4.53 -3.27 3.27
C ARG A 15 3.65 -4.52 3.18
N VAL A 16 4.30 -5.67 3.07
CA VAL A 16 3.65 -6.99 3.10
C VAL A 16 4.26 -7.84 4.22
N PRO A 17 3.76 -7.72 5.47
CA PRO A 17 4.07 -8.68 6.51
C PRO A 17 3.71 -10.09 6.03
N LYS A 18 4.55 -11.10 6.33
CA LYS A 18 4.28 -12.51 6.00
C LYS A 18 2.84 -12.98 6.29
N PRO A 19 2.22 -12.68 7.45
CA PRO A 19 0.83 -13.08 7.71
C PRO A 19 -0.19 -12.43 6.77
N CYS A 20 0.11 -11.26 6.20
CA CYS A 20 -0.76 -10.52 5.30
C CYS A 20 -0.49 -10.80 3.82
N GLU A 21 0.44 -11.70 3.48
CA GLU A 21 0.83 -11.99 2.10
C GLU A 21 -0.37 -12.34 1.22
N LYS A 22 -1.25 -13.23 1.69
CA LYS A 22 -2.43 -13.65 0.91
C LYS A 22 -3.39 -12.51 0.59
N VAL A 23 -3.65 -11.61 1.54
CA VAL A 23 -4.55 -10.47 1.32
C VAL A 23 -3.88 -9.39 0.48
N ALA A 24 -2.57 -9.18 0.67
CA ALA A 24 -1.77 -8.26 -0.12
C ALA A 24 -1.71 -8.70 -1.59
N THR A 25 -1.40 -9.96 -1.88
CA THR A 25 -1.34 -10.46 -3.26
C THR A 25 -2.67 -10.25 -3.99
N LYS A 26 -3.81 -10.47 -3.33
CA LYS A 26 -5.13 -10.22 -3.92
C LYS A 26 -5.35 -8.73 -4.23
N PHE A 27 -5.01 -7.86 -3.28
CA PHE A 27 -5.14 -6.42 -3.48
C PHE A 27 -4.23 -5.92 -4.61
N PHE A 28 -2.94 -6.26 -4.58
CA PHE A 28 -1.98 -5.82 -5.58
C PHE A 28 -2.29 -6.38 -6.98
N ALA A 29 -2.75 -7.63 -7.08
CA ALA A 29 -3.17 -8.19 -8.36
C ALA A 29 -4.37 -7.40 -8.95
N CYS A 30 -5.40 -7.16 -8.14
CA CYS A 30 -6.56 -6.38 -8.56
C CYS A 30 -6.18 -4.94 -8.95
N PHE A 31 -5.37 -4.29 -8.11
CA PHE A 31 -4.93 -2.92 -8.35
C PHE A 31 -4.07 -2.81 -9.62
N TYR A 32 -3.20 -3.79 -9.87
CA TYR A 32 -2.41 -3.84 -11.10
C TYR A 32 -3.30 -4.06 -12.33
N GLU A 33 -4.29 -4.95 -12.26
CA GLU A 33 -5.19 -5.23 -13.38
C GLU A 33 -6.00 -3.98 -13.78
N HIS A 34 -6.50 -3.22 -12.81
CA HIS A 34 -7.39 -2.09 -13.08
C HIS A 34 -6.71 -0.72 -13.10
N GLY A 35 -5.53 -0.59 -12.50
CA GLY A 35 -4.76 0.66 -12.42
C GLY A 35 -3.61 0.75 -13.42
N LYS A 36 -3.34 -0.30 -14.20
CA LYS A 36 -2.31 -0.27 -15.23
C LYS A 36 -2.72 0.65 -16.38
N GLN A 37 -1.89 1.66 -16.63
CA GLN A 37 -2.06 2.60 -17.73
C GLN A 37 -1.27 2.16 -18.96
N PRO A 38 -1.81 2.35 -20.17
CA PRO A 38 -1.07 2.07 -21.39
C PRO A 38 0.10 3.05 -21.55
N LYS A 39 1.14 2.60 -22.26
CA LYS A 39 2.37 3.38 -22.43
C LYS A 39 2.07 4.67 -23.19
N GLY A 40 2.36 5.81 -22.57
CA GLY A 40 2.16 7.14 -23.17
C GLY A 40 0.84 7.81 -22.79
N GLU A 41 -0.02 7.14 -22.03
CA GLU A 41 -1.24 7.70 -21.47
C GLU A 41 -1.06 7.92 -19.96
N SER A 42 -1.47 9.09 -19.47
CA SER A 42 -1.42 9.45 -18.06
C SER A 42 -2.79 9.94 -17.65
N ASP A 43 -3.65 9.01 -17.25
CA ASP A 43 -4.95 9.30 -16.65
C ASP A 43 -4.77 9.52 -15.13
N PRO A 44 -4.94 10.74 -14.61
CA PRO A 44 -4.78 11.02 -13.19
C PRO A 44 -5.79 10.25 -12.30
N GLU A 45 -6.91 9.79 -12.85
CA GLU A 45 -7.98 9.12 -12.09
C GLU A 45 -7.90 7.59 -12.10
N ALA A 46 -7.06 6.99 -12.96
CA ALA A 46 -6.96 5.54 -13.10
C ALA A 46 -6.64 4.83 -11.76
N GLY A 47 -5.84 5.46 -10.91
CA GLY A 47 -5.56 4.97 -9.56
C GLY A 47 -6.80 4.94 -8.66
N ASN A 48 -7.59 6.01 -8.65
CA ASN A 48 -8.81 6.10 -7.84
C ASN A 48 -9.87 5.09 -8.30
N VAL A 49 -10.02 4.94 -9.63
CA VAL A 49 -10.92 3.94 -10.23
C VAL A 49 -10.48 2.52 -9.84
N ALA A 50 -9.18 2.24 -9.82
CA ALA A 50 -8.67 0.95 -9.38
C ALA A 50 -8.90 0.70 -7.88
N LEU A 51 -8.76 1.72 -7.03
CA LEU A 51 -9.05 1.61 -5.60
C LEU A 51 -10.54 1.31 -5.36
N ASP A 52 -11.44 1.93 -6.10
CA ASP A 52 -12.90 1.67 -5.99
C ASP A 52 -13.25 0.24 -6.38
N LYS A 53 -12.72 -0.24 -7.52
CA LYS A 53 -12.91 -1.63 -7.98
C LYS A 53 -12.33 -2.66 -7.01
N CYS A 54 -11.23 -2.32 -6.35
CA CYS A 54 -10.52 -3.22 -5.45
C CYS A 54 -10.79 -2.96 -3.97
N LYS A 55 -11.86 -2.22 -3.63
CA LYS A 55 -12.12 -1.71 -2.26
C LYS A 55 -12.13 -2.81 -1.20
N ASP A 56 -12.72 -3.98 -1.48
CA ASP A 56 -12.84 -5.05 -0.49
C ASP A 56 -11.47 -5.67 -0.20
N ALA A 57 -10.65 -5.83 -1.25
CA ALA A 57 -9.27 -6.31 -1.11
C ALA A 57 -8.38 -5.26 -0.43
N LEU A 58 -8.60 -3.97 -0.71
CA LEU A 58 -7.92 -2.84 -0.07
C LEU A 58 -8.19 -2.81 1.44
N LEU A 59 -9.46 -2.91 1.85
CA LEU A 59 -9.84 -2.89 3.26
C LEU A 59 -9.27 -4.09 4.03
N ALA A 60 -9.29 -5.28 3.41
CA ALA A 60 -8.68 -6.48 4.00
C ALA A 60 -7.16 -6.35 4.14
N TYR A 61 -6.50 -5.79 3.12
CA TYR A 61 -5.07 -5.49 3.15
C TYR A 61 -4.73 -4.49 4.27
N ASN A 62 -5.38 -3.32 4.27
CA ASN A 62 -5.15 -2.27 5.25
C ASN A 62 -5.32 -2.80 6.67
N THR A 63 -6.45 -3.47 6.94
CA THR A 63 -6.75 -4.05 8.27
C THR A 63 -5.66 -5.02 8.72
N CYS A 64 -5.20 -5.91 7.84
CA CYS A 64 -4.16 -6.88 8.20
C CYS A 64 -2.83 -6.18 8.47
N VAL A 65 -2.39 -5.31 7.57
CA VAL A 65 -1.08 -4.65 7.66
C VAL A 65 -1.00 -3.74 8.87
N ASP A 66 -2.03 -2.94 9.13
CA ASP A 66 -2.08 -2.05 10.29
C ASP A 66 -2.07 -2.85 11.59
N THR A 67 -2.83 -3.94 11.65
CA THR A 67 -2.84 -4.82 12.82
C THR A 67 -1.47 -5.46 13.06
N GLU A 68 -0.84 -6.00 12.02
CA GLU A 68 0.42 -6.74 12.16
C GLU A 68 1.62 -5.84 12.44
N LEU A 69 1.63 -4.62 11.91
CA LEU A 69 2.68 -3.65 12.18
C LEU A 69 2.47 -2.91 13.51
N ALA A 70 1.23 -2.75 13.97
CA ALA A 70 0.96 -2.30 15.34
C ALA A 70 1.41 -3.34 16.38
N LYS A 71 1.22 -4.64 16.11
CA LYS A 71 1.70 -5.73 16.97
C LYS A 71 3.22 -5.88 16.96
N ASN A 72 3.82 -5.75 15.77
CA ASN A 72 5.26 -5.95 15.57
C ASN A 72 5.87 -4.69 14.94
N PRO A 73 6.04 -3.61 15.72
CA PRO A 73 6.70 -2.41 15.21
C PRO A 73 8.14 -2.77 14.85
N LYS A 74 8.45 -2.81 13.55
CA LYS A 74 9.84 -2.98 13.11
C LYS A 74 10.64 -1.80 13.63
N GLN A 75 11.66 -2.07 14.44
CA GLN A 75 12.65 -1.06 14.80
C GLN A 75 13.33 -0.60 13.50
N LEU A 76 13.10 0.66 13.14
CA LEU A 76 13.80 1.30 12.04
C LEU A 76 15.21 1.63 12.52
N PHE A 77 16.15 0.71 12.30
CA PHE A 77 17.55 0.99 12.55
C PHE A 77 18.03 2.02 11.54
N ARG A 78 18.63 3.11 12.03
CA ARG A 78 19.33 4.04 11.15
C ARG A 78 20.46 3.28 10.46
N VAL A 79 20.61 3.52 9.16
CA VAL A 79 21.76 3.02 8.41
C VAL A 79 23.03 3.44 9.15
N PRO A 80 23.98 2.52 9.41
CA PRO A 80 25.23 2.87 10.07
C PRO A 80 25.92 4.01 9.33
N GLU A 81 26.56 4.93 10.05
CA GLU A 81 27.15 6.14 9.44
C GLU A 81 28.14 5.84 8.32
N ALA A 82 28.83 4.69 8.38
CA ALA A 82 29.74 4.23 7.33
C ALA A 82 29.09 4.05 5.94
N TYR A 83 27.77 3.85 5.89
CA TYR A 83 27.00 3.69 4.66
C TYR A 83 26.11 4.90 4.35
N ARG A 84 26.21 6.00 5.13
CA ARG A 84 25.63 7.28 4.73
C ARG A 84 26.57 7.93 3.72
N THR A 85 26.16 8.00 2.47
CA THR A 85 26.82 8.85 1.47
C THR A 85 26.85 10.28 2.01
N ARG A 86 28.05 10.84 2.22
CA ARG A 86 28.23 12.27 2.42
C ARG A 86 27.91 12.95 1.09
N GLU A 87 26.97 13.88 1.12
CA GLU A 87 26.77 14.87 0.06
C GLU A 87 27.99 15.79 -0.05
#